data_AF-A0A135L6C3-F1
#
_entry.id   AF-A0A135L6C3-F1
#
_cell.length_a   1.000
_cell.length_b   1.000
_cell.length_c   1.000
_cell.angle_alpha   90.00
_cell.angle_beta   90.00
_cell.angle_gamma   90.00
#
_symmetry.space_group_name_H-M   'P 1'
#
loop_
_entity.id
_entity.type
_entity.pdbx_description
1 polymer ?
#
loop_
_entity_poly.entity_id
_entity_poly.type
_entity_poly.pdbx_seq_one_letter_code
_entity_poly.pdbx_strand_id
1 'polypeptide(L)'
;MLKVNSQIGRGYKRIVDAVIESIVKCVENDLPDWQSDAVRRLLTQNELTDEDELEILSMVKSLYGLNNGDQLLVSPKPLKSSDILGTKYKSMKLTMKAMSDLRNVNAIPDGSGLKFAHKGLSVMYGENRAGKSGYVRVMKRACKARDPKEKV
;
A
#
# COMPACT_ATOMS: atom_id res chain seq x y z
N MET A 1 6.44 -4.46 10.50
CA MET A 1 5.66 -4.12 9.29
C MET A 1 6.51 -3.24 8.37
N LEU A 2 7.27 -3.84 7.44
CA LEU A 2 8.16 -3.12 6.53
C LEU A 2 7.35 -2.54 5.36
N LYS A 3 6.98 -1.25 5.44
CA LYS A 3 6.58 -0.49 4.23
C LYS A 3 7.86 -0.19 3.43
N VAL A 4 8.23 -1.11 2.54
CA VAL A 4 9.33 -0.90 1.60
C VAL A 4 8.84 0.06 0.51
N ASN A 5 9.12 1.34 0.69
CA ASN A 5 8.85 2.36 -0.31
C ASN A 5 9.98 2.30 -1.34
N SER A 6 9.80 1.45 -2.34
CA SER A 6 10.75 1.27 -3.42
C SER A 6 10.83 2.50 -4.31
N GLN A 7 12.06 2.92 -4.59
CA GLN A 7 12.41 3.77 -5.73
C GLN A 7 12.23 2.96 -7.04
N ILE A 8 11.01 2.51 -7.34
CA ILE A 8 10.63 2.15 -8.71
C ILE A 8 10.57 3.47 -9.47
N GLY A 9 11.25 3.51 -10.63
CA GLY A 9 11.66 4.71 -11.35
C GLY A 9 10.65 5.86 -11.33
N ARG A 10 11.16 7.10 -11.25
CA ARG A 10 10.40 8.36 -11.19
C ARG A 10 9.26 8.49 -12.21
N GLY A 11 9.23 7.69 -13.27
CA GLY A 11 8.08 7.56 -14.19
C GLY A 11 6.91 6.76 -13.61
N TYR A 12 7.16 5.58 -13.01
CA TYR A 12 6.10 4.72 -12.46
C TYR A 12 5.45 5.33 -11.22
N LYS A 13 6.24 5.93 -10.32
CA LYS A 13 5.71 6.64 -9.16
C LYS A 13 4.82 7.83 -9.58
N ARG A 14 5.23 8.59 -10.61
CA ARG A 14 4.39 9.68 -11.16
C ARG A 14 3.08 9.17 -11.74
N ILE A 15 3.08 8.02 -12.42
CA ILE A 15 1.87 7.46 -13.00
C ILE A 15 0.93 6.97 -11.89
N VAL A 16 1.44 6.23 -10.91
CA VAL A 16 0.60 5.72 -9.80
C VAL A 16 0.06 6.87 -8.95
N ASP A 17 0.91 7.86 -8.60
CA ASP A 17 0.48 9.03 -7.84
C ASP A 17 -0.56 9.86 -8.64
N ALA A 18 -0.36 10.04 -9.95
CA ALA A 18 -1.33 10.73 -10.81
C ALA A 18 -2.65 9.96 -10.98
N VAL A 19 -2.59 8.63 -11.05
CA VAL A 19 -3.80 7.78 -11.11
C VAL A 19 -4.56 7.88 -9.80
N ILE A 20 -3.88 7.79 -8.65
CA ILE A 20 -4.51 7.98 -7.33
C ILE A 20 -5.13 9.38 -7.27
N GLU A 21 -4.40 10.45 -7.60
CA GLU A 21 -4.95 11.81 -7.62
C GLU A 21 -6.16 11.95 -8.55
N SER A 22 -6.16 11.28 -9.71
CA SER A 22 -7.30 11.28 -10.64
C SER A 22 -8.52 10.54 -10.07
N ILE A 23 -8.30 9.40 -9.39
CA ILE A 23 -9.36 8.64 -8.72
C ILE A 23 -9.95 9.49 -7.60
N VAL A 24 -9.11 10.13 -6.78
CA VAL A 24 -9.56 11.00 -5.69
C VAL A 24 -10.37 12.16 -6.20
N LYS A 25 -9.90 12.82 -7.27
CA LYS A 25 -10.64 13.90 -7.90
C LYS A 25 -12.00 13.44 -8.43
N CYS A 26 -12.07 12.25 -9.02
CA CYS A 26 -13.34 11.68 -9.49
C CYS A 26 -14.27 11.33 -8.31
N VAL A 27 -13.74 10.72 -7.25
CA VAL A 27 -14.50 10.39 -6.03
C VAL A 27 -15.02 11.64 -5.30
N GLU A 28 -14.26 12.74 -5.31
CA GLU A 28 -14.68 14.00 -4.68
C GLU A 28 -15.73 14.78 -5.48
N ASN A 29 -15.79 14.65 -6.81
CA ASN A 29 -16.64 15.51 -7.66
C ASN A 29 -17.81 14.78 -8.35
N ASP A 30 -17.67 13.49 -8.65
CA ASP A 30 -18.59 12.77 -9.55
C ASP A 30 -19.38 11.65 -8.85
N LEU A 31 -18.97 11.23 -7.64
CA LEU A 31 -19.57 10.09 -6.95
C LEU A 31 -20.56 10.51 -5.85
N PRO A 32 -21.69 9.78 -5.69
CA PRO A 32 -22.59 9.95 -4.55
C PRO A 32 -21.88 9.72 -3.21
N ASP A 33 -22.33 10.40 -2.16
CA ASP A 33 -21.70 10.39 -0.83
C ASP A 33 -21.47 8.97 -0.27
N TRP A 34 -22.41 8.04 -0.51
CA TRP A 34 -22.28 6.65 -0.06
C TRP A 34 -21.16 5.89 -0.76
N GLN A 35 -20.90 6.17 -2.04
CA GLN A 35 -19.80 5.55 -2.78
C GLN A 35 -18.45 6.13 -2.33
N SER A 36 -18.43 7.42 -2.05
CA SER A 36 -17.26 8.11 -1.49
C SER A 36 -16.86 7.51 -0.13
N ASP A 37 -17.84 7.22 0.74
CA ASP A 37 -17.59 6.53 2.02
C ASP A 37 -17.09 5.08 1.83
N ALA A 38 -17.64 4.33 0.88
CA ALA A 38 -17.19 2.97 0.57
C ALA A 38 -15.72 2.94 0.11
N VAL A 39 -15.34 3.87 -0.78
CA VAL A 39 -13.95 4.02 -1.24
C VAL A 39 -13.04 4.43 -0.07
N ARG A 40 -13.49 5.32 0.82
CA ARG A 40 -12.76 5.69 2.05
C ARG A 40 -12.49 4.49 2.95
N ARG A 41 -13.48 3.62 3.16
CA ARG A 41 -13.32 2.38 3.94
C ARG A 41 -12.31 1.44 3.28
N LEU A 42 -12.44 1.20 1.97
CA LEU A 42 -11.52 0.35 1.21
C LEU A 42 -10.07 0.85 1.27
N LEU A 43 -9.85 2.16 1.14
CA LEU A 43 -8.51 2.76 1.21
C LEU A 43 -7.89 2.70 2.62
N THR A 44 -8.72 2.64 3.67
CA THR A 44 -8.28 2.62 5.06
C THR A 44 -8.06 1.19 5.58
N GLN A 45 -9.01 0.30 5.31
CA GLN A 45 -9.09 -1.03 5.89
C GLN A 45 -8.58 -2.14 4.96
N ASN A 46 -8.30 -1.82 3.69
CA ASN A 46 -7.80 -2.73 2.64
C ASN A 46 -8.80 -3.81 2.19
N GLU A 47 -9.76 -4.20 3.04
CA GLU A 47 -10.94 -5.02 2.75
C GLU A 47 -12.16 -4.42 3.46
N LEU A 48 -13.37 -4.68 2.97
CA LEU A 48 -14.63 -4.28 3.59
C LEU A 48 -15.15 -5.45 4.44
N THR A 49 -15.61 -5.19 5.67
CA THR A 49 -16.25 -6.22 6.50
C THR A 49 -17.75 -6.32 6.22
N ASP A 50 -18.37 -7.43 6.66
CA ASP A 50 -19.82 -7.62 6.53
C ASP A 50 -20.61 -6.49 7.23
N GLU A 51 -20.08 -5.94 8.33
CA GLU A 51 -20.67 -4.78 9.00
C GLU A 51 -20.56 -3.49 8.16
N ASP A 52 -19.42 -3.27 7.48
CA ASP A 52 -19.25 -2.14 6.57
C ASP A 52 -20.26 -2.22 5.40
N GLU A 53 -20.50 -3.42 4.88
CA GLU A 53 -21.48 -3.65 3.81
C GLU A 53 -22.90 -3.33 4.27
N LEU A 54 -23.28 -3.77 5.48
CA LEU A 54 -24.58 -3.46 6.07
C LEU A 54 -24.77 -1.95 6.30
N GLU A 55 -23.73 -1.24 6.74
CA GLU A 55 -23.75 0.21 6.89
C GLU A 55 -23.85 0.95 5.55
N ILE A 56 -23.14 0.51 4.51
CA ILE A 56 -23.27 1.09 3.17
C ILE A 56 -24.69 0.84 2.61
N LEU A 57 -25.23 -0.36 2.83
CA LEU A 57 -26.57 -0.72 2.38
C LEU A 57 -27.66 0.08 3.10
N SER A 58 -27.49 0.40 4.39
CA SER A 58 -28.39 1.30 5.11
C SER A 58 -28.31 2.74 4.59
N MET A 59 -27.11 3.23 4.24
CA MET A 59 -26.94 4.55 3.60
C MET A 59 -27.69 4.63 2.25
N VAL A 60 -27.57 3.59 1.41
CA VAL A 60 -28.27 3.53 0.11
C VAL A 60 -29.79 3.47 0.31
N LYS A 61 -30.29 2.63 1.23
CA LYS A 61 -31.72 2.57 1.55
C LYS A 61 -32.27 3.92 2.02
N SER A 62 -31.50 4.64 2.84
CA SER A 62 -31.88 5.97 3.32
C SER A 62 -31.92 7.02 2.20
N LEU A 63 -31.04 6.92 1.21
CA LEU A 63 -31.03 7.82 0.05
C LEU A 63 -32.26 7.64 -0.85
N TYR A 64 -32.74 6.40 -1.00
CA TYR A 64 -33.92 6.07 -1.82
C TYR A 64 -35.23 5.99 -1.03
N GLY A 65 -35.24 6.34 0.26
CA GLY A 65 -36.44 6.35 1.10
C GLY A 65 -37.01 4.96 1.41
N LEU A 66 -36.22 3.89 1.26
CA LEU A 66 -36.61 2.49 1.51
C LEU A 66 -36.35 2.07 2.96
N ASN A 67 -36.42 3.02 3.91
CA ASN A 67 -36.10 2.78 5.31
C ASN A 67 -37.21 1.98 6.00
N ASN A 68 -37.03 0.66 6.02
CA ASN A 68 -37.84 -0.28 6.79
C ASN A 68 -37.43 -0.25 8.27
N GLY A 69 -37.68 0.84 8.99
CA GLY A 69 -37.67 0.89 10.46
C GLY A 69 -36.33 0.70 11.21
N ASP A 70 -35.30 0.08 10.62
CA ASP A 70 -33.99 -0.14 11.25
C ASP A 70 -33.07 1.07 11.02
N GLN A 71 -33.14 2.00 11.97
CA GLN A 71 -32.32 3.21 12.00
C GLN A 71 -30.90 2.89 12.48
N LEU A 72 -30.01 2.60 11.54
CA LEU A 72 -28.62 3.04 11.65
C LEU A 72 -28.49 4.31 10.80
N LEU A 73 -28.77 5.46 11.41
CA LEU A 73 -28.59 6.78 10.80
C LEU A 73 -27.09 7.11 10.72
N VAL A 74 -26.34 6.32 9.94
CA VAL A 74 -24.94 6.61 9.65
C VAL A 74 -24.91 7.58 8.47
N SER A 75 -24.58 8.83 8.75
CA SER A 75 -24.34 9.80 7.70
C SER A 75 -23.06 9.41 6.94
N PRO A 76 -23.11 9.33 5.59
CA PRO A 76 -21.93 8.99 4.80
C PRO A 76 -20.82 10.00 5.06
N LYS A 77 -19.59 9.52 5.30
CA LYS A 77 -18.42 10.39 5.43
C LYS A 77 -17.69 10.41 4.08
N PRO A 78 -17.81 11.48 3.29
CA PRO A 78 -17.15 11.54 2.00
C PRO A 78 -15.64 11.47 2.19
N LEU A 79 -14.97 10.79 1.27
CA LEU A 79 -13.52 10.72 1.18
C LEU A 79 -12.97 12.14 1.01
N LYS A 80 -12.06 12.54 1.89
CA LYS A 80 -11.26 13.76 1.69
C LYS A 80 -9.86 13.37 1.24
N SER A 81 -9.25 14.20 0.40
CA SER A 81 -7.83 14.09 0.03
C SER A 81 -6.85 13.98 1.22
N SER A 82 -7.25 14.38 2.44
CA SER A 82 -6.50 14.19 3.69
C SER A 82 -6.48 12.76 4.22
N ASP A 83 -7.47 11.94 3.86
CA ASP A 83 -7.67 10.59 4.40
C ASP A 83 -6.79 9.55 3.70
N ILE A 84 -6.13 9.97 2.61
CA ILE A 84 -5.34 9.09 1.75
C ILE A 84 -3.87 9.19 2.15
N LEU A 85 -3.37 8.07 2.65
CA LEU A 85 -1.97 7.88 3.01
C LEU A 85 -1.08 7.84 1.74
N GLY A 86 -0.80 9.00 1.14
CA GLY A 86 0.11 9.06 -0.01
C GLY A 86 0.36 10.43 -0.61
N THR A 87 -0.58 11.38 -0.50
CA THR A 87 -0.53 12.62 -1.30
C THR A 87 0.41 13.70 -0.74
N LYS A 88 0.85 13.59 0.52
CA LYS A 88 1.73 14.60 1.15
C LYS A 88 2.91 14.03 1.92
N TYR A 89 3.69 13.12 1.33
CA TYR A 89 5.06 12.94 1.82
C TYR A 89 5.95 14.07 1.27
N LYS A 90 5.96 15.19 2.00
CA LYS A 90 6.96 16.25 1.88
C LYS A 90 8.35 15.63 2.05
N SER A 91 8.99 15.22 0.95
CA SER A 91 10.42 14.89 0.80
C SER A 91 11.08 14.27 2.05
N MET A 92 10.50 13.21 2.63
CA MET A 92 11.18 12.52 3.75
C MET A 92 12.19 11.54 3.17
N LYS A 93 13.47 11.73 3.48
CA LYS A 93 14.54 10.79 3.08
C LYS A 93 14.41 9.51 3.90
N LEU A 94 13.86 8.47 3.29
CA LEU A 94 13.85 7.13 3.88
C LEU A 94 15.18 6.42 3.58
N THR A 95 15.79 5.85 4.61
CA THR A 95 17.01 5.02 4.49
C THR A 95 16.74 3.62 5.01
N MET A 96 17.20 2.61 4.26
CA MET A 96 17.08 1.22 4.66
C MET A 96 18.18 0.89 5.68
N LYS A 97 17.78 0.33 6.84
CA LYS A 97 18.71 -0.01 7.93
C LYS A 97 19.19 -1.45 7.85
N ALA A 98 18.27 -2.38 7.64
CA ALA A 98 18.58 -3.81 7.57
C ALA A 98 17.45 -4.57 6.86
N MET A 99 17.81 -5.72 6.29
CA MET A 99 16.91 -6.85 6.06
C MET A 99 17.20 -7.90 7.14
N SER A 100 16.17 -8.53 7.68
CA SER A 100 16.28 -9.46 8.80
C SER A 100 15.24 -10.57 8.66
N ASP A 101 15.48 -11.70 9.33
CA ASP A 101 14.57 -12.84 9.36
C ASP A 101 14.23 -13.34 7.95
N LEU A 102 15.25 -13.48 7.11
CA LEU A 102 15.09 -14.11 5.80
C LEU A 102 14.81 -15.60 6.02
N ARG A 103 13.74 -16.09 5.41
CA ARG A 103 13.31 -17.50 5.48
C ARG A 103 13.03 -18.02 4.08
N ASN A 104 13.47 -19.24 3.80
CA ASN A 104 13.26 -19.90 2.50
C ASN A 104 13.80 -19.08 1.32
N VAL A 105 15.00 -18.51 1.44
CA VAL A 105 15.63 -17.71 0.38
C VAL A 105 16.86 -18.43 -0.17
N ASN A 106 16.66 -19.40 -1.07
CA ASN A 106 17.75 -20.12 -1.76
C ASN A 106 18.92 -20.52 -0.82
N ALA A 107 20.15 -20.08 -1.14
CA ALA A 107 21.40 -20.39 -0.44
C ALA A 107 21.65 -19.49 0.79
N ILE A 108 20.64 -18.77 1.27
CA ILE A 108 20.75 -17.90 2.44
C ILE A 108 20.23 -18.67 3.65
N PRO A 109 21.03 -18.83 4.74
CA PRO A 109 20.57 -19.48 5.95
C PRO A 109 19.35 -18.78 6.56
N ASP A 110 18.40 -19.58 7.05
CA ASP A 110 17.21 -19.05 7.72
C ASP A 110 17.61 -18.22 8.95
N GLY A 111 16.92 -17.10 9.15
CA GLY A 111 17.19 -16.16 10.24
C GLY A 111 18.37 -15.22 9.98
N SER A 112 19.06 -15.35 8.84
CA SER A 112 20.11 -14.41 8.47
C SER A 112 19.54 -13.03 8.10
N GLY A 113 20.42 -12.03 8.19
CA GLY A 113 20.08 -10.64 7.94
C GLY A 113 21.27 -9.86 7.39
N LEU A 114 20.95 -8.74 6.75
CA LEU A 114 21.90 -7.89 6.06
C LEU A 114 21.71 -6.44 6.47
N LYS A 115 22.76 -5.86 7.07
CA LYS A 115 22.77 -4.48 7.54
C LYS A 115 23.27 -3.55 6.43
N PHE A 116 22.69 -2.36 6.36
CA PHE A 116 23.07 -1.32 5.42
C PHE A 116 23.68 -0.13 6.18
N ALA A 117 24.60 0.57 5.53
CA ALA A 117 25.11 1.82 6.06
C ALA A 117 23.99 2.88 6.08
N HIS A 118 23.84 3.58 7.20
CA HIS A 118 22.84 4.64 7.36
C HIS A 118 23.07 5.86 6.44
N LYS A 119 24.31 6.04 5.96
CA LYS A 119 24.73 7.08 5.02
C LYS A 119 25.79 6.49 4.08
N GLY A 120 25.80 6.95 2.83
CA GLY A 120 26.79 6.54 1.83
C GLY A 120 26.38 5.32 0.99
N LEU A 121 27.36 4.63 0.41
CA LEU A 121 27.20 3.48 -0.46
C LEU A 121 27.46 2.18 0.32
N SER A 122 26.56 1.21 0.23
CA SER A 122 26.77 -0.14 0.76
C SER A 122 27.12 -1.11 -0.38
N VAL A 123 28.28 -1.75 -0.31
CA VAL A 123 28.75 -2.72 -1.32
C VAL A 123 28.70 -4.13 -0.73
N MET A 124 28.05 -5.05 -1.42
CA MET A 124 27.96 -6.46 -1.03
C MET A 124 28.80 -7.31 -1.98
N TYR A 125 29.81 -7.97 -1.45
CA TYR A 125 30.70 -8.87 -2.18
C TYR A 125 30.84 -10.19 -1.44
N GLY A 126 31.41 -11.20 -2.10
CA GLY A 126 31.52 -12.57 -1.59
C GLY A 126 31.79 -13.56 -2.72
N GLU A 127 31.82 -14.84 -2.42
CA GLU A 127 32.04 -15.87 -3.44
C GLU A 127 30.80 -16.09 -4.32
N ASN A 128 30.98 -16.82 -5.42
CA ASN A 128 29.86 -17.34 -6.19
C ASN A 128 29.03 -18.30 -5.30
N ARG A 129 27.71 -18.30 -5.46
CA ARG A 129 26.74 -19.07 -4.64
C ARG A 129 26.62 -18.64 -3.16
N ALA A 130 27.30 -17.60 -2.70
CA ALA A 130 27.16 -17.06 -1.33
C ALA A 130 25.80 -16.39 -1.01
N GLY A 131 24.77 -16.55 -1.84
CA GLY A 131 23.44 -15.97 -1.60
C GLY A 131 23.25 -14.50 -2.01
N LYS A 132 24.27 -13.83 -2.57
CA LYS A 132 24.18 -12.41 -3.03
C LYS A 132 22.96 -12.12 -3.93
N SER A 133 22.70 -12.99 -4.91
CA SER A 133 21.53 -12.86 -5.79
C SER A 133 20.20 -13.10 -5.06
N GLY A 134 20.19 -13.91 -4.00
CA GLY A 134 19.02 -14.13 -3.13
C GLY A 134 18.58 -12.85 -2.42
N TYR A 135 19.52 -12.11 -1.83
CA TYR A 135 19.23 -10.82 -1.19
C TYR A 135 18.64 -9.81 -2.18
N VAL A 136 19.15 -9.77 -3.42
CA VAL A 136 18.61 -8.91 -4.49
C VAL A 136 17.17 -9.30 -4.86
N ARG A 137 16.84 -10.59 -4.92
CA ARG A 137 15.46 -11.06 -5.21
C ARG A 137 14.48 -10.67 -4.13
N VAL A 138 14.84 -10.87 -2.86
CA VAL A 138 14.02 -10.43 -1.72
C VAL A 138 13.80 -8.93 -1.79
N MET A 139 14.85 -8.17 -2.06
CA MET A 139 14.76 -6.72 -2.16
C MET A 139 13.85 -6.30 -3.32
N LYS A 140 13.96 -6.92 -4.50
CA LYS A 140 13.06 -6.67 -5.65
C LYS A 140 11.59 -6.93 -5.29
N ARG A 141 11.31 -8.04 -4.59
CA ARG A 141 9.95 -8.44 -4.21
C ARG A 141 9.35 -7.54 -3.15
N ALA A 142 10.11 -7.23 -2.09
CA ALA A 142 9.68 -6.28 -1.06
C ALA A 142 9.43 -4.90 -1.66
N CYS A 143 10.26 -4.51 -2.63
CA CYS A 143 10.13 -3.27 -3.38
C CYS A 143 9.03 -3.27 -4.45
N LYS A 144 8.31 -4.36 -4.71
CA LYS A 144 7.38 -4.48 -5.85
C LYS A 144 8.00 -4.06 -7.20
N ALA A 145 9.30 -4.29 -7.40
CA ALA A 145 9.99 -3.94 -8.65
C ALA A 145 9.35 -4.63 -9.87
N ARG A 146 9.49 -4.03 -11.05
CA ARG A 146 8.80 -4.40 -12.32
C ARG A 146 8.88 -5.89 -12.69
N ASP A 147 9.92 -6.59 -12.24
CA ASP A 147 10.12 -8.02 -12.44
C ASP A 147 10.10 -8.81 -11.12
N PRO A 148 8.92 -9.05 -10.52
CA PRO A 148 8.78 -9.82 -9.28
C PRO A 148 8.71 -11.35 -9.53
N LYS A 149 8.75 -11.79 -10.79
CA LYS A 149 8.45 -13.16 -11.22
C LYS A 149 9.57 -14.17 -11.02
N GLU A 150 10.72 -13.76 -10.46
CA GLU A 150 11.80 -14.70 -10.17
C GLU A 150 11.45 -15.51 -8.90
N LYS A 151 11.49 -16.86 -8.99
CA LYS A 151 11.29 -17.72 -7.81
C LYS A 151 12.36 -17.38 -6.75
N VAL A 152 11.91 -17.09 -5.54
CA VAL A 152 12.76 -16.81 -4.36
C VAL A 152 13.22 -18.13 -3.76
#